data_AF-A0A940A956-F1
#
_entry.id   AF-A0A940A956-F1
#
_cell.length_a   1.000
_cell.length_b   1.000
_cell.length_c   1.000
_cell.angle_alpha   90.00
_cell.angle_beta   90.00
_cell.angle_gamma   90.00
#
_symmetry.space_group_name_H-M   'P 1'
#
loop_
_entity.id
_entity.type
_entity.pdbx_description
1 polymer ?
#
loop_
_entity_poly.entity_id
_entity_poly.type
_entity_poly.pdbx_seq_one_letter_code
_entity_poly.pdbx_strand_id
1 'polypeptide(L)'
;MTSEVVIDVRAKEISIALLEDKNLVEYQNETRSASFSVGNIYIAKVKKLMPGLNACFVDVGFERDAFLHYLDIGSQFNSYAKYLKQVQSDRKKLYPISKATRQPDIKKDGSIATLLTVGQEILVQIVKEPISTKGPRLTGELSFAGRYLVLIPFNDKVSVSSKIKSGEERARLKQLIQSIKPKNFGVIVRTVAEGKRVAEL
;
A
#
# COMPACT_ATOMS: atom_id res chain seq x y z
N MET A 1 -20.65 -27.32 1.01
CA MET A 1 -19.49 -26.62 1.56
C MET A 1 -19.99 -25.33 2.19
N THR A 2 -20.13 -25.34 3.50
CA THR A 2 -20.43 -24.17 4.32
C THR A 2 -19.16 -23.72 5.00
N SER A 3 -18.74 -22.48 4.75
CA SER A 3 -17.59 -21.86 5.40
C SER A 3 -18.07 -20.94 6.53
N GLU A 4 -17.45 -21.05 7.70
CA GLU A 4 -17.77 -20.24 8.88
C GLU A 4 -16.49 -19.58 9.39
N VAL A 5 -16.56 -18.29 9.71
CA VAL A 5 -15.46 -17.56 10.36
C VAL A 5 -15.86 -17.30 11.80
N VAL A 6 -15.10 -17.88 12.74
CA VAL A 6 -15.29 -17.70 14.19
C VAL A 6 -14.22 -16.76 14.71
N ILE A 7 -14.64 -15.67 15.35
CA ILE A 7 -13.73 -14.66 15.92
C ILE A 7 -13.97 -14.62 17.42
N ASP A 8 -12.95 -15.01 18.21
CA ASP A 8 -12.91 -14.87 19.66
C ASP A 8 -12.03 -13.68 20.04
N VAL A 9 -12.64 -12.65 20.65
CA VAL A 9 -11.97 -11.41 21.03
C VAL A 9 -11.78 -11.40 22.55
N ARG A 10 -10.53 -11.53 23.00
CA ARG A 10 -10.16 -11.48 24.42
C ARG A 10 -9.43 -10.18 24.73
N ALA A 11 -9.10 -9.98 26.01
CA ALA A 11 -8.43 -8.75 26.45
C ALA A 11 -7.04 -8.54 25.83
N LYS A 12 -6.27 -9.62 25.60
CA LYS A 12 -4.88 -9.57 25.11
C LYS A 12 -4.70 -10.06 23.67
N GLU A 13 -5.61 -10.90 23.20
CA GLU A 13 -5.48 -11.62 21.94
C GLU A 13 -6.81 -11.66 21.20
N ILE A 14 -6.72 -11.81 19.87
CA ILE A 14 -7.82 -12.08 18.96
C ILE A 14 -7.51 -13.40 18.29
N SER A 15 -8.42 -14.36 18.38
CA SER A 15 -8.30 -15.66 17.72
C SER A 15 -9.30 -15.73 16.58
N ILE A 16 -8.83 -16.08 15.39
CA ILE A 16 -9.63 -16.18 14.17
C ILE A 16 -9.52 -17.62 13.66
N ALA A 17 -10.66 -18.31 13.57
CA ALA A 17 -10.75 -19.67 13.03
C ALA A 17 -11.63 -19.69 11.77
N LEU A 18 -11.12 -20.27 10.70
CA LEU A 18 -11.90 -20.61 9.51
C LEU A 18 -12.29 -22.09 9.59
N LEU A 19 -13.59 -22.34 9.59
CA LEU A 19 -14.15 -23.69 9.55
C LEU A 19 -14.75 -23.96 8.16
N GLU A 20 -14.56 -25.16 7.64
CA GLU A 20 -15.29 -25.67 6.47
C GLU A 20 -16.01 -26.95 6.87
N ASP A 21 -17.33 -26.97 6.70
CA ASP A 21 -18.20 -28.09 7.08
C ASP A 21 -17.93 -28.54 8.54
N LYS A 22 -17.80 -27.55 9.44
CA LYS A 22 -17.46 -27.67 10.88
C LYS A 22 -16.06 -28.20 11.21
N ASN A 23 -15.19 -28.44 10.23
CA ASN A 23 -13.79 -28.79 10.47
C ASN A 23 -12.91 -27.55 10.44
N LEU A 24 -11.96 -27.46 11.37
CA LEU A 24 -10.98 -26.37 11.41
C LEU A 24 -10.00 -26.47 10.24
N VAL A 25 -9.95 -25.43 9.40
CA VAL A 25 -9.06 -25.35 8.23
C VAL A 25 -7.91 -24.38 8.49
N GLU A 26 -8.17 -23.25 9.13
CA GLU A 26 -7.16 -22.24 9.46
C GLU A 26 -7.41 -21.67 10.85
N TYR A 27 -6.33 -21.45 11.61
CA TYR A 27 -6.38 -20.79 12.92
C TYR A 27 -5.24 -19.77 13.01
N GLN A 28 -5.60 -18.53 13.33
CA GLN A 28 -4.68 -17.43 13.56
C GLN A 28 -4.94 -16.82 14.93
N ASN A 29 -3.87 -16.39 15.60
CA ASN A 29 -3.95 -15.67 16.86
C ASN A 29 -3.08 -14.41 16.76
N GLU A 30 -3.67 -13.26 17.06
CA GLU A 30 -3.03 -11.95 16.99
C GLU A 30 -3.11 -11.25 18.35
N THR A 31 -2.01 -10.63 18.78
CA THR A 31 -2.00 -9.79 19.98
C THR A 31 -2.68 -8.44 19.71
N ARG A 32 -3.33 -7.85 20.72
CA ARG A 32 -3.96 -6.51 20.59
C ARG A 32 -2.97 -5.33 20.58
N SER A 33 -1.67 -5.60 20.58
CA SER A 33 -0.64 -4.56 20.47
C SER A 33 -0.69 -3.90 19.10
N ALA A 34 -0.47 -2.58 19.02
CA ALA A 34 -0.34 -1.89 17.73
C ALA A 34 0.80 -2.52 16.92
N SER A 35 0.45 -3.28 15.88
CA SER A 35 1.43 -3.87 14.98
C SER A 35 1.80 -2.85 13.90
N PHE A 36 3.10 -2.62 13.72
CA PHE A 36 3.65 -1.87 12.60
C PHE A 36 4.00 -2.85 11.48
N SER A 37 2.97 -3.48 10.94
CA SER A 37 3.08 -4.57 9.98
C SER A 37 3.27 -4.08 8.56
N VAL A 38 3.87 -4.94 7.73
CA VAL A 38 4.00 -4.68 6.28
C VAL A 38 2.63 -4.40 5.67
N GLY A 39 2.55 -3.33 4.88
CA GLY A 39 1.33 -2.93 4.20
C GLY A 39 0.52 -1.87 4.94
N ASN A 40 0.74 -1.66 6.24
CA ASN A 40 0.07 -0.59 6.98
C ASN A 40 0.41 0.78 6.39
N ILE A 41 -0.59 1.66 6.33
CA ILE A 41 -0.50 2.99 5.74
C ILE A 41 -0.73 4.04 6.81
N TYR A 42 0.13 5.04 6.86
CA TYR A 42 0.08 6.12 7.84
C TYR A 42 0.18 7.48 7.15
N ILE A 43 -0.43 8.49 7.78
CA ILE A 43 -0.02 9.88 7.60
C ILE A 43 1.11 10.09 8.61
N ALA A 44 2.33 10.26 8.10
CA ALA A 44 3.54 10.37 8.89
C ALA A 44 4.10 11.78 8.83
N LYS A 45 4.76 12.22 9.91
CA LYS A 45 5.38 13.55 9.99
C LYS A 45 6.88 13.46 9.79
N VAL A 46 7.43 14.23 8.85
CA VAL A 46 8.89 14.30 8.63
C VAL A 46 9.54 14.91 9.88
N LYS A 47 10.39 14.14 10.57
CA LYS A 47 11.10 14.59 11.77
C LYS A 47 12.47 15.18 11.44
N LYS A 48 13.23 14.51 10.56
CA LYS A 48 14.60 14.90 10.25
C LYS A 48 14.95 14.55 8.81
N LEU A 49 15.60 15.48 8.12
CA LEU A 49 16.19 15.26 6.81
C LEU A 49 17.66 14.85 6.97
N MET A 50 18.10 13.89 6.16
CA MET A 50 19.48 13.37 6.13
C MET A 50 20.02 13.47 4.70
N PRO A 51 20.47 14.66 4.26
CA PRO A 51 20.93 14.87 2.88
C PRO A 51 22.05 13.92 2.46
N GLY A 52 22.99 13.62 3.35
CA GLY A 52 24.11 12.70 3.07
C GLY A 52 23.68 11.25 2.79
N LEU A 53 22.47 10.86 3.20
CA LEU A 53 21.88 9.55 2.90
C LEU A 53 20.78 9.63 1.84
N ASN A 54 20.52 10.82 1.29
CA ASN A 54 19.35 11.15 0.49
C ASN A 54 18.03 10.56 1.06
N ALA A 55 17.87 10.68 2.39
CA ALA A 55 16.77 10.05 3.13
C ALA A 55 16.23 10.97 4.23
N CYS A 56 15.14 10.56 4.86
CA CYS A 56 14.56 11.23 6.02
C CYS A 56 14.09 10.22 7.07
N PHE A 57 14.05 10.70 8.31
CA PHE A 57 13.39 10.03 9.42
C PHE A 57 12.01 10.63 9.61
N VAL A 58 11.01 9.76 9.72
CA VAL A 58 9.62 10.16 9.82
C VAL A 58 8.94 9.49 11.02
N ASP A 59 8.03 10.23 11.63
CA ASP A 59 7.23 9.76 12.74
C ASP A 59 5.97 9.06 12.20
N VAL A 60 5.83 7.78 12.53
CA VAL A 60 4.62 6.98 12.27
C VAL A 60 3.88 6.62 13.56
N GLY A 61 4.33 7.13 14.72
CA GLY A 61 3.81 6.76 16.04
C GLY A 61 4.47 5.51 16.65
N PHE A 62 5.55 5.00 16.06
CA PHE A 62 6.37 3.94 16.65
C PHE A 62 7.43 4.54 17.58
N GLU A 63 7.93 3.77 18.55
CA GLU A 63 8.95 4.22 19.52
C GLU A 63 10.26 4.68 18.86
N ARG A 64 10.54 4.17 17.65
CA ARG A 64 11.69 4.56 16.82
C ARG A 64 11.21 5.19 15.52
N ASP A 65 11.90 6.24 15.11
CA ASP A 65 11.60 6.90 13.84
C ASP A 65 11.79 5.93 12.66
N ALA A 66 10.87 6.01 11.72
CA ALA A 66 10.88 5.20 10.52
C ALA A 66 11.81 5.82 9.45
N PHE A 67 12.39 4.96 8.61
CA PHE A 67 13.34 5.38 7.58
C PHE A 67 12.67 5.42 6.20
N LEU A 68 12.80 6.55 5.50
CA LEU A 68 12.31 6.74 4.14
C LEU A 68 13.41 7.33 3.24
N HIS A 69 13.84 6.56 2.25
CA HIS A 69 14.83 6.99 1.26
C HIS A 69 14.17 7.69 0.06
N TYR A 70 14.86 8.61 -0.61
CA TYR A 70 14.34 9.36 -1.76
C TYR A 70 13.73 8.48 -2.86
N LEU A 71 14.46 7.41 -3.23
CA LEU A 71 13.98 6.46 -4.24
C LEU A 71 12.75 5.64 -3.80
N ASP A 72 12.51 5.54 -2.49
CA ASP A 72 11.32 4.87 -1.95
C ASP A 72 10.11 5.82 -1.87
N ILE A 73 10.26 7.13 -2.11
CA ILE A 73 9.12 8.06 -2.14
C ILE A 73 8.23 7.81 -3.36
N GLY A 74 8.85 7.46 -4.49
CA GLY A 74 8.17 7.18 -5.74
C GLY A 74 7.86 8.39 -6.62
N SER A 75 7.69 8.12 -7.91
CA SER A 75 7.56 9.21 -8.90
C SER A 75 6.28 10.04 -8.70
N GLN A 76 5.23 9.43 -8.16
CA GLN A 76 3.91 10.04 -7.96
C GLN A 76 3.77 10.86 -6.66
N PHE A 77 4.87 11.14 -5.95
CA PHE A 77 4.83 11.87 -4.68
C PHE A 77 3.99 13.15 -4.72
N ASN A 78 4.21 13.99 -5.74
CA ASN A 78 3.52 15.27 -5.89
C ASN A 78 1.99 15.09 -5.97
N SER A 79 1.53 14.01 -6.62
CA SER A 79 0.12 13.65 -6.73
C SER A 79 -0.46 13.29 -5.36
N TYR A 80 0.24 12.46 -4.58
CA TYR A 80 -0.18 12.11 -3.21
C TYR A 80 -0.16 13.32 -2.27
N ALA A 81 0.88 14.15 -2.33
CA ALA A 81 1.00 15.34 -1.48
C ALA A 81 -0.16 16.34 -1.75
N LYS A 82 -0.51 16.55 -3.02
CA LYS A 82 -1.67 17.38 -3.38
C LYS A 82 -2.98 16.76 -2.91
N TYR A 83 -3.16 15.46 -3.12
CA TYR A 83 -4.36 14.74 -2.69
C TYR A 83 -4.54 14.77 -1.16
N LEU A 84 -3.47 14.55 -0.40
CA LEU A 84 -3.50 14.64 1.06
C LEU A 84 -3.94 16.03 1.54
N LYS A 85 -3.36 17.11 0.98
CA LYS A 85 -3.78 18.48 1.29
C LYS A 85 -5.26 18.72 0.96
N GLN A 86 -5.74 18.19 -0.16
CA GLN A 86 -7.14 18.32 -0.59
C GLN A 86 -8.12 17.59 0.34
N VAL A 87 -7.73 16.43 0.88
CA VAL A 87 -8.54 15.66 1.84
C VAL A 87 -8.48 16.32 3.23
N GLN A 88 -7.34 16.89 3.61
CA GLN A 88 -7.17 17.56 4.90
C GLN A 88 -7.92 18.90 5.00
N SER A 89 -8.08 19.62 3.88
CA SER A 89 -8.79 20.91 3.88
C SER A 89 -10.29 20.79 4.15
N ASP A 90 -10.91 19.68 3.77
CA ASP A 90 -12.32 19.38 4.07
C ASP A 90 -12.47 17.91 4.51
N ARG A 91 -12.15 17.65 5.79
CA ARG A 91 -12.25 16.31 6.38
C ARG A 91 -13.67 15.75 6.43
N LYS A 92 -14.70 16.58 6.25
CA LYS A 92 -16.10 16.14 6.27
C LYS A 92 -16.54 15.55 4.93
N LYS A 93 -15.83 15.87 3.85
CA LYS A 93 -16.16 15.41 2.50
C LYS A 93 -15.13 14.43 1.98
N LEU A 94 -15.59 13.22 1.67
CA LEU A 94 -14.76 12.24 0.96
C LEU A 94 -14.47 12.76 -0.46
N TYR A 95 -13.20 13.06 -0.73
CA TYR A 95 -12.73 13.44 -2.06
C TYR A 95 -12.28 12.19 -2.83
N PRO A 96 -13.04 11.73 -3.85
CA PRO A 96 -12.74 10.49 -4.54
C PRO A 96 -11.45 10.63 -5.35
N ILE A 97 -10.53 9.67 -5.19
CA ILE A 97 -9.25 9.66 -5.90
C ILE A 97 -9.38 9.60 -7.42
N SER A 98 -10.52 9.11 -7.94
CA SER A 98 -10.85 9.12 -9.37
C SER A 98 -11.00 10.53 -9.95
N LYS A 99 -11.25 11.55 -9.11
CA LYS A 99 -11.29 12.97 -9.49
C LYS A 99 -9.98 13.70 -9.21
N ALA A 100 -9.03 13.06 -8.53
CA ALA A 100 -7.77 13.68 -8.17
C ALA A 100 -6.88 13.91 -9.40
N THR A 101 -6.26 15.08 -9.48
CA THR A 101 -5.40 15.44 -10.60
C THR A 101 -3.97 14.94 -10.37
N ARG A 102 -3.49 14.07 -11.26
CA ARG A 102 -2.09 13.65 -11.30
C ARG A 102 -1.17 14.87 -11.52
N GLN A 103 -0.08 14.92 -10.76
CA GLN A 103 0.96 15.94 -10.87
C GLN A 103 2.16 15.39 -11.65
N PRO A 104 3.06 16.25 -12.16
CA PRO A 104 4.29 15.80 -12.79
C PRO A 104 5.14 14.94 -11.86
N ASP A 105 5.74 13.91 -12.44
CA ASP A 105 6.62 12.97 -11.74
C ASP A 105 7.85 13.69 -11.16
N ILE A 106 8.27 13.28 -9.96
CA ILE A 106 9.56 13.71 -9.42
C ILE A 106 10.71 13.08 -10.23
N LYS A 107 11.83 13.81 -10.32
CA LYS A 107 13.04 13.31 -10.99
C LYS A 107 13.65 12.15 -10.20
N LYS A 108 14.37 11.24 -10.86
CA LYS A 108 15.00 10.10 -10.17
C LYS A 108 16.29 10.46 -9.43
N ASP A 109 16.96 11.51 -9.89
CA ASP A 109 18.24 12.04 -9.41
C ASP A 109 18.06 13.24 -8.45
N GLY A 110 16.85 13.45 -7.94
CA GLY A 110 16.60 14.54 -7.01
C GLY A 110 17.07 14.27 -5.58
N SER A 111 16.83 15.26 -4.72
CA SER A 111 17.24 15.25 -3.32
C SER A 111 16.04 15.31 -2.38
N ILE A 112 16.10 14.53 -1.30
CA ILE A 112 15.11 14.55 -0.22
C ILE A 112 14.99 15.95 0.40
N ALA A 113 16.10 16.68 0.46
CA ALA A 113 16.18 17.97 1.14
C ALA A 113 15.50 19.10 0.36
N THR A 114 15.37 18.93 -0.96
CA THR A 114 14.64 19.86 -1.82
C THR A 114 13.18 19.47 -1.98
N LEU A 115 12.86 18.18 -1.83
CA LEU A 115 11.51 17.65 -1.99
C LEU A 115 10.64 17.79 -0.74
N LEU A 116 11.22 17.61 0.44
CA LEU A 116 10.51 17.58 1.72
C LEU A 116 10.99 18.67 2.68
N THR A 117 10.10 19.09 3.57
CA THR A 117 10.43 19.96 4.69
C THR A 117 10.19 19.26 6.04
N VAL A 118 10.96 19.63 7.05
CA VAL A 118 10.74 19.14 8.43
C VAL A 118 9.37 19.60 8.92
N GLY A 119 8.63 18.67 9.51
CA GLY A 119 7.27 18.89 9.98
C GLY A 119 6.18 18.62 8.93
N GLN A 120 6.54 18.39 7.66
CA GLN A 120 5.59 18.05 6.61
C GLN A 120 4.93 16.69 6.89
N GLU A 121 3.61 16.62 6.67
CA GLU A 121 2.87 15.35 6.70
C GLU A 121 2.88 14.70 5.30
N ILE A 122 3.13 13.40 5.27
CA ILE A 122 3.20 12.59 4.04
C ILE A 122 2.49 11.25 4.23
N LEU A 123 1.93 10.72 3.14
CA LEU A 123 1.41 9.35 3.11
C LEU A 123 2.56 8.37 2.91
N VAL A 124 2.62 7.35 3.76
CA VAL A 124 3.65 6.31 3.72
C VAL A 124 3.05 4.95 3.97
N GLN A 125 3.68 3.92 3.43
CA GLN A 125 3.35 2.52 3.66
C GLN A 125 4.56 1.78 4.23
N ILE A 126 4.34 0.89 5.20
CA ILE A 126 5.40 0.05 5.76
C ILE A 126 5.78 -1.03 4.75
N VAL A 127 7.06 -1.07 4.36
CA VAL A 127 7.63 -2.13 3.50
C VAL A 127 8.48 -3.13 4.27
N LYS A 128 9.02 -2.73 5.42
CA LYS A 128 9.69 -3.64 6.35
C LYS A 128 9.34 -3.26 7.78
N GLU A 129 8.96 -4.26 8.55
CA GLU A 129 8.68 -4.15 9.98
C GLU A 129 9.93 -3.66 10.73
N PRO A 130 9.75 -3.02 11.90
CA PRO A 130 10.88 -2.67 12.76
C PRO A 130 11.64 -3.94 13.18
N ILE A 131 12.96 -3.85 13.22
CA ILE A 131 13.84 -4.95 13.63
C ILE A 131 14.72 -4.45 14.76
N SER A 132 14.56 -5.03 15.95
CA SER A 132 15.35 -4.70 17.14
C SER A 132 15.31 -3.19 17.41
N THR A 133 16.44 -2.49 17.26
CA THR A 133 16.57 -1.05 17.52
C THR A 133 16.26 -0.18 16.30
N LYS A 134 16.03 -0.75 15.12
CA LYS A 134 15.74 -0.03 13.88
C LYS A 134 14.23 0.13 13.70
N GLY A 135 13.78 1.37 13.48
CA GLY A 135 12.40 1.64 13.08
C GLY A 135 12.05 1.02 11.72
N PRO A 136 10.75 1.03 11.35
CA PRO A 136 10.30 0.43 10.10
C PRO A 136 10.88 1.15 8.89
N ARG A 137 11.01 0.43 7.77
CA ARG A 137 11.29 1.04 6.47
C ARG A 137 9.99 1.33 5.75
N LEU A 138 9.94 2.49 5.10
CA LEU A 138 8.74 2.99 4.45
C LEU A 138 8.93 3.17 2.94
N THR A 139 7.79 3.27 2.26
CA THR A 139 7.66 3.75 0.88
C THR A 139 6.58 4.83 0.82
N GLY A 140 6.74 5.81 -0.09
CA GLY A 140 5.68 6.72 -0.51
C GLY A 140 4.84 6.17 -1.67
N GLU A 141 5.26 5.05 -2.28
CA GLU A 141 4.49 4.34 -3.30
C GLU A 141 3.48 3.41 -2.65
N LEU A 142 2.27 3.91 -2.44
CA LEU A 142 1.18 3.10 -1.89
C LEU A 142 0.76 1.99 -2.87
N SER A 143 0.53 0.80 -2.32
CA SER A 143 -0.02 -0.34 -3.05
C SER A 143 -1.00 -1.13 -2.18
N PHE A 144 -2.07 -1.62 -2.80
CA PHE A 144 -3.10 -2.40 -2.14
C PHE A 144 -3.14 -3.80 -2.75
N ALA A 145 -2.51 -4.76 -2.07
CA ALA A 145 -2.44 -6.13 -2.54
C ALA A 145 -3.69 -6.92 -2.14
N GLY A 146 -4.53 -7.23 -3.12
CA GLY A 146 -5.59 -8.23 -2.99
C GLY A 146 -5.11 -9.63 -3.40
N ARG A 147 -6.00 -10.62 -3.34
CA ARG A 147 -5.68 -12.02 -3.71
C ARG A 147 -5.19 -12.15 -5.16
N TYR A 148 -5.88 -11.50 -6.09
CA TYR A 148 -5.62 -11.61 -7.53
C TYR A 148 -4.95 -10.38 -8.14
N LEU A 149 -5.17 -9.21 -7.57
CA LEU A 149 -4.74 -7.93 -8.12
C LEU A 149 -3.97 -7.12 -7.08
N VAL A 150 -3.03 -6.29 -7.53
CA VAL A 150 -2.43 -5.22 -6.73
C VAL A 150 -2.83 -3.90 -7.35
N LEU A 151 -3.50 -3.05 -6.58
CA LEU A 151 -3.99 -1.75 -7.01
C LEU A 151 -2.99 -0.66 -6.62
N ILE A 152 -2.63 0.21 -7.56
CA ILE A 152 -1.62 1.26 -7.37
C ILE A 152 -2.24 2.62 -7.75
N PRO A 153 -2.48 3.53 -6.80
CA PRO A 153 -3.03 4.85 -7.11
C PRO A 153 -2.08 5.73 -7.93
N PHE A 154 -2.64 6.73 -8.62
CA PHE A 154 -1.94 7.69 -9.48
C PHE A 154 -1.10 7.05 -10.60
N ASN A 155 -1.51 5.86 -11.02
CA ASN A 155 -0.94 5.14 -12.14
C ASN A 155 -2.08 4.80 -13.11
N ASP A 156 -1.78 4.48 -14.37
CA ASP A 156 -2.79 4.06 -15.35
C ASP A 156 -2.43 2.76 -16.07
N LYS A 157 -1.28 2.18 -15.74
CA LYS A 157 -0.77 0.98 -16.41
C LYS A 157 -1.37 -0.28 -15.81
N VAL A 158 -1.83 -1.17 -16.68
CA VAL A 158 -2.12 -2.57 -16.34
C VAL A 158 -0.90 -3.42 -16.69
N SER A 159 -0.40 -4.16 -15.71
CA SER A 159 0.74 -5.08 -15.86
C SER A 159 0.35 -6.48 -15.39
N VAL A 160 0.94 -7.51 -15.99
CA VAL A 160 0.67 -8.92 -15.64
C VAL A 160 1.95 -9.55 -15.12
N SER A 161 1.85 -10.35 -14.05
CA SER A 161 2.98 -11.06 -13.43
C SER A 161 3.84 -11.80 -14.46
N SER A 162 5.16 -11.65 -14.34
CA SER A 162 6.15 -12.32 -15.20
C SER A 162 6.21 -13.85 -15.01
N LYS A 163 5.56 -14.35 -13.96
CA LYS A 163 5.41 -15.79 -13.71
C LYS A 163 4.38 -16.44 -14.63
N ILE A 164 3.40 -15.69 -15.15
CA ILE A 164 2.48 -16.18 -16.19
C ILE A 164 3.24 -16.20 -17.52
N LYS A 165 3.44 -17.39 -18.09
CA LYS A 165 4.29 -17.59 -19.28
C LYS A 165 3.52 -17.52 -20.58
N SER A 166 2.26 -17.94 -20.58
CA SER A 166 1.40 -17.89 -21.78
C SER A 166 1.19 -16.45 -22.23
N GLY A 167 1.60 -16.13 -23.46
CA GLY A 167 1.41 -14.80 -24.05
C GLY A 167 -0.06 -14.47 -24.26
N GLU A 168 -0.85 -15.47 -24.68
CA GLU A 168 -2.30 -15.37 -24.87
C GLU A 168 -3.01 -15.01 -23.57
N GLU A 169 -2.67 -15.72 -22.48
CA GLU A 169 -3.28 -15.47 -21.17
C GLU A 169 -2.92 -14.09 -20.62
N ARG A 170 -1.67 -13.66 -20.81
CA ARG A 170 -1.25 -12.29 -20.44
C ARG A 170 -2.03 -11.24 -21.22
N ALA A 171 -2.24 -11.44 -22.51
CA ALA A 171 -3.02 -10.52 -23.33
C ALA A 171 -4.49 -10.48 -22.87
N ARG A 172 -5.09 -11.65 -22.64
CA ARG A 172 -6.45 -11.80 -22.13
C ARG A 172 -6.64 -11.08 -20.79
N LEU A 173 -5.82 -11.39 -19.80
CA LEU A 173 -5.89 -10.77 -18.47
C LEU A 173 -5.67 -9.26 -18.53
N LYS A 174 -4.74 -8.80 -19.36
CA LYS A 174 -4.50 -7.37 -19.53
C LYS A 174 -5.71 -6.65 -20.10
N GLN A 175 -6.34 -7.19 -21.15
CA GLN A 175 -7.56 -6.62 -21.75
C GLN A 175 -8.73 -6.62 -20.77
N LEU A 176 -8.90 -7.73 -20.05
CA LEU A 176 -9.95 -7.91 -19.06
C LEU A 176 -9.83 -6.88 -17.93
N ILE A 177 -8.64 -6.73 -17.35
CA ILE A 177 -8.43 -5.76 -16.26
C ILE A 177 -8.51 -4.33 -16.76
N GLN A 178 -8.12 -4.06 -18.02
CA GLN A 178 -8.23 -2.74 -18.60
C GLN A 178 -9.69 -2.25 -18.68
N SER A 179 -10.67 -3.14 -18.83
CA SER A 179 -12.09 -2.76 -18.91
C SER A 179 -12.73 -2.47 -17.56
N ILE A 180 -12.23 -3.07 -16.47
CA ILE A 180 -12.78 -2.91 -15.11
C ILE A 180 -11.94 -1.98 -14.21
N LYS A 181 -10.71 -1.67 -14.61
CA LYS A 181 -9.79 -0.79 -13.86
C LYS A 181 -10.46 0.56 -13.55
N PRO A 182 -10.44 1.03 -12.29
CA PRO A 182 -10.90 2.36 -11.96
C PRO A 182 -9.96 3.43 -12.54
N LYS A 183 -10.52 4.63 -12.80
CA LYS A 183 -9.73 5.80 -13.23
C LYS A 183 -8.67 6.14 -12.18
N ASN A 184 -7.50 6.59 -12.63
CA ASN A 184 -6.39 7.01 -11.78
C ASN A 184 -5.77 5.89 -10.92
N PHE A 185 -5.92 4.64 -11.36
CA PHE A 185 -5.29 3.47 -10.76
C PHE A 185 -4.58 2.59 -11.78
N GLY A 186 -3.36 2.17 -11.48
CA GLY A 186 -2.68 1.08 -12.13
C GLY A 186 -3.04 -0.24 -11.45
N VAL A 187 -2.91 -1.33 -12.18
CA VAL A 187 -3.22 -2.66 -11.66
C VAL A 187 -2.10 -3.63 -12.06
N ILE A 188 -1.63 -4.42 -11.10
CA ILE A 188 -0.76 -5.56 -11.35
C ILE A 188 -1.56 -6.84 -11.14
N VAL A 189 -1.66 -7.66 -12.18
CA VAL A 189 -2.30 -8.97 -12.12
C VAL A 189 -1.34 -9.99 -11.53
N ARG A 190 -1.72 -10.60 -10.40
CA ARG A 190 -0.93 -11.62 -9.68
C ARG A 190 -1.07 -12.97 -10.37
N THR A 191 -0.13 -13.88 -10.08
CA THR A 191 -0.10 -15.21 -10.70
C THR A 191 -1.34 -16.04 -10.40
N VAL A 192 -1.97 -15.88 -9.22
CA VAL A 192 -3.18 -16.61 -8.83
C VAL A 192 -4.42 -16.20 -9.66
N ALA A 193 -4.33 -15.13 -10.44
CA ALA A 193 -5.41 -14.67 -11.33
C ALA A 193 -5.46 -15.45 -12.66
N GLU A 194 -4.48 -16.31 -12.94
CA GLU A 194 -4.44 -17.12 -14.15
C GLU A 194 -5.69 -18.00 -14.29
N GLY A 195 -6.31 -17.99 -15.47
CA GLY A 195 -7.54 -18.71 -15.77
C GLY A 195 -8.82 -18.11 -15.15
N LYS A 196 -8.71 -17.04 -14.34
CA LYS A 196 -9.86 -16.42 -13.67
C LYS A 196 -10.70 -15.56 -14.60
N ARG A 197 -12.00 -15.50 -14.31
CA ARG A 197 -12.99 -14.68 -15.03
C ARG A 197 -13.18 -13.33 -14.37
N VAL A 198 -13.78 -12.37 -15.08
CA VAL A 198 -14.06 -11.01 -14.57
C VAL A 198 -14.78 -11.02 -13.22
N ALA A 199 -15.79 -11.88 -13.04
CA ALA A 199 -16.56 -11.90 -11.81
C ALA A 199 -15.74 -12.29 -10.56
N GLU A 200 -14.58 -12.94 -10.75
CA GLU A 200 -13.66 -13.31 -9.68
C GLU A 200 -12.55 -12.26 -9.44
N LEU A 201 -12.38 -11.29 -10.35
CA LEU A 201 -11.28 -10.32 -10.41
C LEU A 201 -11.73 -8.91 -10.06
#